data_AF-A0A842KV82-F1
#
_entry.id   AF-A0A842KV82-F1
#
_cell.length_a   1.000
_cell.length_b   1.000
_cell.length_c   1.000
_cell.angle_alpha   90.00
_cell.angle_beta   90.00
_cell.angle_gamma   90.00
#
_symmetry.space_group_name_H-M   'P 1'
#
loop_
_entity.id
_entity.type
_entity.pdbx_description
1 polymer ?
#
loop_
_entity_poly.entity_id
_entity_poly.type
_entity_poly.pdbx_seq_one_letter_code
_entity_poly.pdbx_strand_id
1 'polypeptide(L)'
;IYKGKITRIEDYGVFVSLNNKVWGLMRGLFPDHKIGDEVLVKVAQINHYKGEVDLLPASIKGSYEVVKLKKDIPRTRIAKIDNKSLGKTIRIVGEVIQIQQTTGPTIFTVSDETGTTSVAAFDEPGIRAHPHIQVGHIVEVIGEVNQHSGRIQIESEVMERLIGKEASEARRLIDEAIDRRAEPEKTSLLIESEILEKLRPRMIEAAKAIRRAIFDGRSILVRHHADADGICAGVAIEKAVIPLLKELNPNIEAEWHYFKRKPSKAPFYELEDVVKDLTYALEDMERFGQKLPLIVLLDNGSTEEDIVALLKAKIYDIEIVVIDHHYPGEVVDGKVEVDNYVDVHVNPYLVGGDSQLTAGALSVEIAKMINPEIEERILHLPGIAVIGDHANSQEAEKYIELAKT
;
A
#
# COMPACT_ATOMS: atom_id res chain seq x y z
N ILE A 1 -17.54 33.71 -20.48
CA ILE A 1 -16.34 34.38 -21.07
C ILE A 1 -15.16 33.55 -20.63
N TYR A 2 -14.26 33.22 -21.53
CA TYR A 2 -13.09 32.41 -21.27
C TYR A 2 -11.85 33.24 -21.46
N LYS A 3 -10.81 32.94 -20.68
CA LYS A 3 -9.46 33.48 -20.88
C LYS A 3 -8.69 32.46 -21.71
N GLY A 4 -8.07 32.90 -22.80
CA GLY A 4 -7.25 32.05 -23.66
C GLY A 4 -5.95 32.74 -24.04
N LYS A 5 -5.04 31.99 -24.67
CA LYS A 5 -3.73 32.48 -25.10
C LYS A 5 -3.63 32.42 -26.62
N ILE A 6 -3.14 33.50 -27.23
CA ILE A 6 -2.92 33.53 -28.69
C ILE A 6 -1.77 32.59 -29.03
N THR A 7 -2.03 31.62 -29.91
CA THR A 7 -1.04 30.65 -30.37
C THR A 7 -0.57 30.92 -31.79
N ARG A 8 -1.41 31.54 -32.62
CA ARG A 8 -1.10 31.89 -34.02
C ARG A 8 -1.89 33.12 -34.46
N ILE A 9 -1.29 33.93 -35.32
CA ILE A 9 -1.91 35.13 -35.91
C ILE A 9 -1.88 34.97 -37.43
N GLU A 10 -3.01 35.26 -38.07
CA GLU A 10 -3.19 35.22 -39.52
C GLU A 10 -3.91 36.52 -39.96
N ASP A 11 -3.88 36.82 -41.26
CA ASP A 11 -4.48 38.05 -41.82
C ASP A 11 -5.99 38.18 -41.61
N TYR A 12 -6.66 37.07 -41.28
CA TYR A 12 -8.12 36.97 -41.11
C TYR A 12 -8.55 36.70 -39.66
N GLY A 13 -7.62 36.59 -38.71
CA GLY A 13 -7.93 36.33 -37.32
C GLY A 13 -6.78 35.77 -36.49
N VAL A 14 -7.05 35.55 -35.21
CA VAL A 14 -6.09 34.97 -34.27
C VAL A 14 -6.60 33.65 -33.72
N PHE A 15 -5.72 32.66 -33.66
CA PHE A 15 -6.01 31.37 -33.02
C PHE A 15 -5.73 31.49 -31.53
N VAL A 16 -6.75 31.15 -30.74
CA VAL A 16 -6.72 31.24 -29.29
C VAL A 16 -6.88 29.84 -28.73
N SER A 17 -5.92 29.40 -27.92
CA SER A 17 -6.04 28.17 -27.13
C SER A 17 -6.70 28.49 -25.79
N LEU A 18 -7.76 27.76 -25.47
CA LEU A 18 -8.38 27.76 -24.13
C LEU A 18 -7.72 26.71 -23.23
N ASN A 19 -7.31 25.58 -23.81
CA ASN A 19 -6.43 24.57 -23.21
C ASN A 19 -5.76 23.73 -24.32
N ASN A 20 -5.05 22.67 -23.94
CA ASN A 20 -4.31 21.80 -24.87
C ASN A 20 -5.20 21.09 -25.92
N LYS A 21 -6.49 20.90 -25.65
CA LYS A 21 -7.45 20.18 -26.50
C LYS A 21 -8.53 21.07 -27.12
N VAL A 22 -8.69 22.30 -26.64
CA VAL A 22 -9.72 23.24 -27.06
C VAL A 22 -9.06 24.54 -27.51
N TRP A 23 -9.16 24.80 -28.80
CA TRP A 23 -8.65 26.01 -29.43
C TRP A 23 -9.65 26.49 -30.47
N GLY A 24 -9.51 27.73 -30.91
CA GLY A 24 -10.49 28.32 -31.80
C GLY A 24 -9.98 29.53 -32.55
N LEU A 25 -10.66 29.86 -33.64
CA LEU A 25 -10.39 31.06 -34.41
C LEU A 25 -11.25 32.21 -33.90
N MET A 26 -10.60 33.28 -33.47
CA MET A 26 -11.24 34.58 -33.27
C MET A 26 -11.07 35.40 -34.55
N ARG A 27 -12.14 35.51 -35.34
CA ARG A 27 -12.14 36.22 -36.63
C ARG A 27 -12.13 37.74 -36.42
N GLY A 28 -11.31 38.45 -37.20
CA GLY A 28 -11.17 39.89 -37.12
C GLY A 28 -9.73 40.36 -37.32
N LEU A 29 -9.52 41.66 -37.39
CA LEU A 29 -8.19 42.27 -37.45
C LEU A 29 -7.77 42.70 -36.05
N PHE A 30 -6.61 42.18 -35.61
CA PHE A 30 -6.09 42.32 -34.26
C PHE A 30 -4.63 42.81 -34.30
N PRO A 31 -4.37 44.02 -34.83
CA PRO A 31 -3.01 44.47 -35.18
C PRO A 31 -2.09 44.65 -33.97
N ASP A 32 -2.65 44.89 -32.79
CA ASP A 32 -1.87 45.15 -31.57
C ASP A 32 -1.51 43.87 -30.79
N HIS A 33 -2.07 42.72 -31.19
CA HIS A 33 -1.90 41.46 -30.48
C HIS A 33 -0.65 40.69 -30.94
N LYS A 34 -0.02 39.99 -30.00
CA LYS A 34 1.16 39.14 -30.22
C LYS A 34 0.90 37.70 -29.81
N ILE A 35 1.67 36.79 -30.39
CA ILE A 35 1.67 35.38 -29.96
C ILE A 35 2.06 35.34 -28.48
N GLY A 36 1.25 34.65 -27.69
CA GLY A 36 1.41 34.55 -26.25
C GLY A 36 0.54 35.52 -25.43
N ASP A 37 -0.10 36.51 -26.05
CA ASP A 37 -1.01 37.42 -25.36
C ASP A 37 -2.21 36.66 -24.79
N GLU A 38 -2.67 37.10 -23.61
CA GLU A 38 -3.90 36.61 -23.01
C GLU A 38 -5.10 37.44 -23.49
N VAL A 39 -6.14 36.77 -23.96
CA VAL A 39 -7.35 37.41 -24.49
C VAL A 39 -8.61 36.84 -23.84
N LEU A 40 -9.63 37.68 -23.74
CA LEU A 40 -10.96 37.26 -23.29
C LEU A 40 -11.85 36.98 -24.50
N VAL A 41 -12.46 35.81 -24.52
CA VAL A 41 -13.27 35.33 -25.64
C VAL A 41 -14.62 34.75 -25.18
N LYS A 42 -15.59 34.74 -26.08
CA LYS A 42 -16.85 33.99 -25.96
C LYS A 42 -16.91 32.93 -27.05
N VAL A 43 -17.34 31.73 -26.69
CA VAL A 43 -17.62 30.68 -27.68
C VAL A 43 -18.90 31.05 -28.42
N ALA A 44 -18.80 31.21 -29.74
CA ALA A 44 -19.95 31.46 -30.61
C ALA A 44 -20.54 30.15 -31.12
N GLN A 45 -19.70 29.22 -31.56
CA GLN A 45 -20.12 27.93 -32.09
C GLN A 45 -19.12 26.84 -31.73
N ILE A 46 -19.63 25.63 -31.46
CA ILE A 46 -18.82 24.45 -31.15
C ILE A 46 -18.77 23.57 -32.40
N ASN A 47 -17.57 23.28 -32.89
CA ASN A 47 -17.37 22.39 -34.03
C ASN A 47 -16.96 21.00 -33.53
N HIS A 48 -17.95 20.10 -33.42
CA HIS A 48 -17.80 18.81 -32.72
C HIS A 48 -16.74 17.85 -33.28
N TYR A 49 -16.26 18.06 -34.53
CA TYR A 49 -15.39 17.12 -35.22
C TYR A 49 -13.88 17.42 -35.11
N LYS A 50 -13.47 18.61 -34.63
CA LYS A 50 -12.05 19.03 -34.67
C LYS A 50 -11.49 19.58 -33.35
N GLY A 51 -12.30 19.68 -32.29
CA GLY A 51 -11.91 20.40 -31.06
C GLY A 51 -11.78 21.92 -31.28
N GLU A 52 -12.21 22.39 -32.44
CA GLU A 52 -12.17 23.78 -32.88
C GLU A 52 -13.48 24.47 -32.46
N VAL A 53 -13.37 25.65 -31.86
CA VAL A 53 -14.50 26.50 -31.52
C VAL A 53 -14.40 27.83 -32.26
N ASP A 54 -15.52 28.37 -32.73
CA ASP A 54 -15.53 29.75 -33.22
C ASP A 54 -15.59 30.69 -32.01
N LEU A 55 -14.68 31.65 -31.98
CA LEU A 55 -14.51 32.57 -30.85
C LEU A 55 -14.87 33.99 -31.27
N LEU A 56 -15.52 34.70 -30.36
CA LEU A 56 -15.78 36.14 -30.46
C LEU A 56 -14.98 36.88 -29.38
N PRO A 57 -14.45 38.07 -29.68
CA PRO A 57 -13.81 38.90 -28.67
C PRO A 57 -14.80 39.25 -27.56
N ALA A 58 -14.32 39.25 -26.33
CA ALA A 58 -15.10 39.61 -25.16
C ALA A 58 -14.33 40.60 -24.31
N SER A 59 -15.06 41.45 -23.60
CA SER A 59 -14.49 42.32 -22.58
C SER A 59 -15.38 42.30 -21.34
N ILE A 60 -14.76 42.42 -20.17
CA ILE A 60 -15.44 42.55 -18.90
C ILE A 60 -15.17 43.97 -18.40
N LYS A 61 -16.22 44.68 -17.97
CA LYS A 61 -16.09 45.99 -17.34
C LYS A 61 -15.89 45.80 -15.83
N GLY A 62 -14.85 46.42 -15.28
CA GLY A 62 -14.51 46.32 -13.86
C GLY A 62 -13.58 45.15 -13.52
N SER A 63 -13.40 44.91 -12.21
CA SER A 63 -12.61 43.79 -11.70
C SER A 63 -13.30 42.45 -11.99
N TYR A 64 -12.51 41.44 -12.34
CA TYR A 64 -12.99 40.07 -12.53
C TYR A 64 -12.06 39.08 -11.83
N GLU A 65 -12.63 37.92 -11.50
CA GLU A 65 -11.90 36.77 -10.98
C GLU A 65 -11.85 35.69 -12.05
N VAL A 66 -10.68 35.06 -12.22
CA VAL A 66 -10.51 33.95 -13.16
C VAL A 66 -10.74 32.65 -12.40
N VAL A 67 -11.84 31.97 -12.72
CA VAL A 67 -12.14 30.64 -12.18
C VAL A 67 -11.67 29.58 -13.16
N LYS A 68 -10.80 28.66 -12.71
CA LYS A 68 -10.44 27.48 -13.50
C LYS A 68 -11.61 26.50 -13.50
N LEU A 69 -12.03 26.06 -14.68
CA LEU A 69 -13.09 25.07 -14.85
C LEU A 69 -12.49 23.73 -15.24
N LYS A 70 -12.93 22.67 -14.55
CA LYS A 70 -12.64 21.27 -14.91
C LYS A 70 -13.88 20.63 -15.53
N LYS A 71 -13.67 19.76 -16.51
CA LYS A 71 -14.76 18.94 -17.06
C LYS A 71 -15.20 17.96 -15.99
N ASP A 72 -16.49 17.92 -15.70
CA ASP A 72 -17.04 16.89 -14.82
C ASP A 72 -17.06 15.57 -15.56
N ILE A 73 -16.18 14.65 -15.14
CA ILE A 73 -16.01 13.32 -15.71
C ILE A 73 -16.34 12.33 -14.57
N PRO A 74 -17.23 11.35 -14.79
CA PRO A 74 -17.52 10.37 -13.76
C PRO A 74 -16.24 9.60 -13.40
N ARG A 75 -16.11 9.25 -12.12
CA ARG A 75 -14.99 8.44 -11.64
C ARG A 75 -14.97 7.08 -12.35
N THR A 76 -13.83 6.74 -12.92
CA THR A 76 -13.51 5.42 -13.45
C THR A 76 -12.73 4.65 -12.40
N ARG A 77 -13.14 3.40 -12.13
CA ARG A 77 -12.37 2.46 -11.28
C ARG A 77 -11.20 1.91 -12.08
N ILE A 78 -10.04 1.79 -11.45
CA ILE A 78 -8.79 1.38 -12.12
C ILE A 78 -8.93 0.02 -12.81
N ALA A 79 -9.56 -0.97 -12.17
CA ALA A 79 -9.74 -2.30 -12.77
C ALA A 79 -10.63 -2.32 -14.04
N LYS A 80 -11.35 -1.23 -14.34
CA LYS A 80 -12.13 -1.10 -15.58
C LYS A 80 -11.34 -0.49 -16.73
N ILE A 81 -10.10 -0.05 -16.49
CA ILE A 81 -9.25 0.54 -17.51
C ILE A 81 -8.57 -0.60 -18.26
N ASP A 82 -8.93 -0.74 -19.54
CA ASP A 82 -8.48 -1.80 -20.42
C ASP A 82 -8.02 -1.23 -21.78
N ASN A 83 -7.63 -2.09 -22.72
CA ASN A 83 -7.24 -1.67 -24.06
C ASN A 83 -8.35 -0.95 -24.84
N LYS A 84 -9.64 -1.10 -24.47
CA LYS A 84 -10.75 -0.34 -25.07
C LYS A 84 -10.86 1.07 -24.52
N SER A 85 -10.09 1.38 -23.49
CA SER A 85 -10.03 2.69 -22.85
C SER A 85 -8.95 3.58 -23.47
N LEU A 86 -8.04 3.03 -24.29
CA LEU A 86 -6.98 3.77 -24.98
C LEU A 86 -7.52 4.99 -25.73
N GLY A 87 -6.84 6.13 -25.58
CA GLY A 87 -7.19 7.43 -26.15
C GLY A 87 -8.35 8.15 -25.46
N LYS A 88 -8.98 7.55 -24.44
CA LYS A 88 -10.07 8.20 -23.68
C LYS A 88 -9.51 8.99 -22.51
N THR A 89 -10.03 10.19 -22.30
CA THR A 89 -9.83 10.93 -21.05
C THR A 89 -10.71 10.35 -19.94
N ILE A 90 -10.10 9.96 -18.83
CA ILE A 90 -10.78 9.40 -17.66
C ILE A 90 -10.46 10.23 -16.42
N ARG A 91 -11.29 10.09 -15.39
CA ARG A 91 -11.02 10.59 -14.03
C ARG A 91 -10.85 9.42 -13.09
N ILE A 92 -9.72 9.33 -12.40
CA ILE A 92 -9.51 8.37 -11.31
C ILE A 92 -9.33 9.11 -9.99
N VAL A 93 -9.67 8.42 -8.90
CA VAL A 93 -9.40 8.88 -7.53
C VAL A 93 -8.78 7.70 -6.79
N GLY A 94 -7.62 7.93 -6.19
CA GLY A 94 -6.85 6.90 -5.49
C GLY A 94 -5.72 7.47 -4.64
N GLU A 95 -5.06 6.60 -3.88
CA GLU A 95 -3.86 6.90 -3.09
C GLU A 95 -2.61 6.78 -3.95
N VAL A 96 -1.70 7.75 -3.84
CA VAL A 96 -0.35 7.62 -4.38
C VAL A 96 0.45 6.65 -3.51
N ILE A 97 0.83 5.49 -4.04
CA ILE A 97 1.60 4.48 -3.31
C ILE A 97 3.10 4.51 -3.63
N GLN A 98 3.49 5.09 -4.76
CA GLN A 98 4.89 5.24 -5.15
C GLN A 98 5.08 6.44 -6.09
N ILE A 99 6.24 7.08 -6.00
CA ILE A 99 6.66 8.15 -6.92
C ILE A 99 8.05 7.80 -7.45
N GLN A 100 8.18 7.73 -8.77
CA GLN A 100 9.45 7.49 -9.45
C GLN A 100 9.76 8.67 -10.38
N GLN A 101 10.84 9.38 -10.09
CA GLN A 101 11.36 10.40 -10.98
C GLN A 101 12.20 9.74 -12.06
N THR A 102 11.85 9.97 -13.32
CA THR A 102 12.64 9.50 -14.47
C THR A 102 13.35 10.69 -15.12
N THR A 103 14.15 10.44 -16.16
CA THR A 103 14.74 11.49 -17.00
C THR A 103 13.68 12.26 -17.81
N GLY A 104 12.47 11.71 -17.96
CA GLY A 104 11.33 12.34 -18.61
C GLY A 104 10.24 12.70 -17.60
N PRO A 105 9.06 12.04 -17.64
CA PRO A 105 7.97 12.32 -16.72
C PRO A 105 8.26 11.81 -15.30
N THR A 106 7.55 12.38 -14.33
CA THR A 106 7.41 11.77 -13.01
C THR A 106 6.30 10.71 -13.08
N ILE A 107 6.62 9.49 -12.69
CA ILE A 107 5.67 8.38 -12.68
C ILE A 107 5.12 8.23 -11.26
N PHE A 108 3.81 8.39 -11.12
CA PHE A 108 3.08 8.14 -9.89
C PHE A 108 2.36 6.79 -10.01
N THR A 109 2.55 5.89 -9.05
CA THR A 109 1.71 4.69 -8.94
C THR A 109 0.53 5.04 -8.06
N VAL A 110 -0.69 4.94 -8.61
CA VAL A 110 -1.93 5.28 -7.91
C VAL A 110 -2.75 4.02 -7.71
N SER A 111 -3.27 3.83 -6.50
CA SER A 111 -4.12 2.70 -6.11
C SER A 111 -5.52 3.15 -5.72
N ASP A 112 -6.54 2.43 -6.16
CA ASP A 112 -7.93 2.59 -5.70
C ASP A 112 -8.45 1.27 -5.10
N GLU A 113 -9.75 1.19 -4.77
CA GLU A 113 -10.36 -0.01 -4.18
C GLU A 113 -10.40 -1.23 -5.11
N THR A 114 -9.94 -1.09 -6.36
CA THR A 114 -10.01 -2.13 -7.39
C THR A 114 -8.66 -2.51 -7.98
N GLY A 115 -7.63 -1.67 -7.87
CA GLY A 115 -6.29 -2.00 -8.34
C GLY A 115 -5.36 -0.80 -8.43
N THR A 116 -4.23 -1.00 -9.10
CA THR A 116 -3.15 -0.02 -9.24
C THR A 116 -2.92 0.34 -10.71
N THR A 117 -2.55 1.60 -10.98
CA THR A 117 -2.15 2.05 -12.33
C THR A 117 -1.03 3.07 -12.26
N SER A 118 -0.25 3.20 -13.33
CA SER A 118 0.78 4.22 -13.47
C SER A 118 0.20 5.49 -14.09
N VAL A 119 0.51 6.63 -13.49
CA VAL A 119 0.17 7.96 -13.95
C VAL A 119 1.46 8.69 -14.29
N ALA A 120 1.67 9.01 -15.56
CA ALA A 120 2.78 9.83 -16.01
C ALA A 120 2.37 11.30 -15.98
N ALA A 121 3.05 12.11 -15.17
CA ALA A 121 2.90 13.56 -15.18
C ALA A 121 4.19 14.20 -15.71
N PHE A 122 4.03 15.11 -16.66
CA PHE A 122 5.13 15.81 -17.30
C PHE A 122 4.99 17.32 -17.07
N ASP A 123 6.11 17.96 -16.74
CA ASP A 123 6.22 19.42 -16.64
C ASP A 123 7.36 19.87 -17.56
N GLU A 124 8.60 19.54 -17.19
CA GLU A 124 9.80 19.69 -18.03
C GLU A 124 10.73 18.46 -17.89
N PRO A 125 11.62 18.19 -18.85
CA PRO A 125 12.53 17.05 -18.78
C PRO A 125 13.37 17.06 -17.49
N GLY A 126 13.25 16.00 -16.68
CA GLY A 126 14.00 15.83 -15.44
C GLY A 126 13.48 16.63 -14.24
N ILE A 127 12.46 17.46 -14.40
CA ILE A 127 11.83 18.20 -13.30
C ILE A 127 10.68 17.36 -12.71
N ARG A 128 10.63 17.27 -11.37
CA ARG A 128 9.53 16.58 -10.68
C ARG A 128 8.22 17.32 -10.88
N ALA A 129 7.29 16.70 -11.59
CA ALA A 129 5.92 17.19 -11.71
C ALA A 129 5.21 17.06 -10.35
N HIS A 130 4.32 18.01 -10.03
CA HIS A 130 3.53 18.05 -8.79
C HIS A 130 4.35 17.82 -7.49
N PRO A 131 5.35 18.67 -7.16
CA PRO A 131 6.22 18.47 -6.00
C PRO A 131 5.48 18.49 -4.64
N HIS A 132 4.26 19.03 -4.60
CA HIS A 132 3.39 19.05 -3.42
C HIS A 132 2.63 17.72 -3.20
N ILE A 133 2.65 16.81 -4.18
CA ILE A 133 2.06 15.48 -4.06
C ILE A 133 3.12 14.51 -3.55
N GLN A 134 2.78 13.80 -2.48
CA GLN A 134 3.63 12.83 -1.80
C GLN A 134 2.93 11.47 -1.75
N VAL A 135 3.71 10.44 -1.46
CA VAL A 135 3.17 9.11 -1.15
C VAL A 135 2.19 9.23 0.02
N GLY A 136 1.11 8.47 -0.03
CA GLY A 136 0.02 8.52 0.95
C GLY A 136 -1.01 9.62 0.71
N HIS A 137 -0.84 10.50 -0.28
CA HIS A 137 -1.88 11.47 -0.64
C HIS A 137 -2.98 10.80 -1.47
N ILE A 138 -4.25 11.11 -1.14
CA ILE A 138 -5.37 10.85 -2.05
C ILE A 138 -5.35 11.92 -3.13
N VAL A 139 -5.37 11.49 -4.38
CA VAL A 139 -5.30 12.36 -5.56
C VAL A 139 -6.47 12.10 -6.49
N GLU A 140 -6.93 13.17 -7.12
CA GLU A 140 -7.75 13.12 -8.32
C GLU A 140 -6.82 13.30 -9.52
N VAL A 141 -6.93 12.39 -10.48
CA VAL A 141 -6.21 12.46 -11.75
C VAL A 141 -7.22 12.49 -12.87
N ILE A 142 -7.10 13.48 -13.75
CA ILE A 142 -7.76 13.52 -15.04
C ILE A 142 -6.67 13.40 -16.09
N GLY A 143 -6.77 12.39 -16.95
CA GLY A 143 -5.74 12.11 -17.94
C GLY A 143 -6.21 11.18 -19.03
N GLU A 144 -5.40 11.09 -20.08
CA GLU A 144 -5.65 10.22 -21.23
C GLU A 144 -5.05 8.84 -20.98
N VAL A 145 -5.82 7.79 -21.26
CA VAL A 145 -5.31 6.41 -21.19
C VAL A 145 -4.42 6.15 -22.40
N ASN A 146 -3.15 5.87 -22.16
CA ASN A 146 -2.17 5.50 -23.16
C ASN A 146 -1.47 4.18 -22.80
N GLN A 147 -0.50 3.77 -23.60
CA GLN A 147 0.28 2.57 -23.38
C GLN A 147 1.78 2.89 -23.42
N HIS A 148 2.50 2.42 -22.40
CA HIS A 148 3.95 2.53 -22.35
C HIS A 148 4.56 1.14 -22.13
N SER A 149 5.46 0.73 -23.02
CA SER A 149 6.11 -0.60 -22.99
C SER A 149 5.12 -1.76 -22.83
N GLY A 150 3.97 -1.67 -23.50
CA GLY A 150 2.93 -2.69 -23.47
C GLY A 150 1.98 -2.63 -22.25
N ARG A 151 2.23 -1.77 -21.26
CA ARG A 151 1.36 -1.60 -20.08
C ARG A 151 0.52 -0.34 -20.16
N ILE A 152 -0.69 -0.39 -19.61
CA ILE A 152 -1.59 0.77 -19.53
C ILE A 152 -0.98 1.82 -18.59
N GLN A 153 -0.99 3.07 -19.04
CA GLN A 153 -0.55 4.23 -18.30
C GLN A 153 -1.51 5.39 -18.54
N ILE A 154 -1.73 6.24 -17.54
CA ILE A 154 -2.51 7.46 -17.69
C ILE A 154 -1.55 8.63 -17.85
N GLU A 155 -1.64 9.37 -18.96
CA GLU A 155 -0.94 10.64 -19.12
C GLU A 155 -1.77 11.74 -18.45
N SER A 156 -1.25 12.26 -17.33
CA SER A 156 -1.93 13.24 -16.51
C SER A 156 -2.05 14.58 -17.22
N GLU A 157 -3.27 15.09 -17.35
CA GLU A 157 -3.56 16.48 -17.72
C GLU A 157 -3.77 17.35 -16.48
N VAL A 158 -4.44 16.80 -15.47
CA VAL A 158 -4.69 17.43 -14.17
C VAL A 158 -4.47 16.40 -13.09
N MET A 159 -3.68 16.77 -12.08
CA MET A 159 -3.47 15.97 -10.89
C MET A 159 -3.47 16.87 -9.66
N GLU A 160 -4.42 16.63 -8.76
CA GLU A 160 -4.64 17.44 -7.56
C GLU A 160 -4.82 16.56 -6.34
N ARG A 161 -4.30 17.00 -5.20
CA ARG A 161 -4.56 16.35 -3.92
C ARG A 161 -5.99 16.63 -3.48
N LEU A 162 -6.74 15.57 -3.17
CA LEU A 162 -8.04 15.69 -2.52
C LEU A 162 -7.87 15.84 -1.00
N ILE A 163 -8.75 16.64 -0.38
CA ILE A 163 -8.78 16.91 1.06
C ILE A 163 -10.23 16.88 1.53
N GLY A 164 -10.44 16.62 2.83
CA GLY A 164 -11.78 16.63 3.44
C GLY A 164 -12.58 15.40 3.08
N LYS A 165 -13.90 15.56 2.91
CA LYS A 165 -14.86 14.44 2.81
C LYS A 165 -14.57 13.50 1.65
N GLU A 166 -14.20 14.02 0.48
CA GLU A 166 -13.92 13.19 -0.69
C GLU A 166 -12.67 12.32 -0.50
N ALA A 167 -11.62 12.87 0.12
CA ALA A 167 -10.41 12.12 0.45
C ALA A 167 -10.68 11.04 1.50
N SER A 168 -11.44 11.37 2.55
CA SER A 168 -11.82 10.42 3.60
C SER A 168 -12.66 9.27 3.05
N GLU A 169 -13.61 9.56 2.15
CA GLU A 169 -14.44 8.51 1.53
C GLU A 169 -13.62 7.61 0.59
N ALA A 170 -12.74 8.19 -0.23
CA ALA A 170 -11.85 7.40 -1.08
C ALA A 170 -10.93 6.50 -0.24
N ARG A 171 -10.37 7.03 0.86
CA ARG A 171 -9.55 6.26 1.79
C ARG A 171 -10.32 5.10 2.42
N ARG A 172 -11.53 5.37 2.93
CA ARG A 172 -12.42 4.34 3.48
C ARG A 172 -12.67 3.20 2.49
N LEU A 173 -12.95 3.52 1.23
CA LEU A 173 -13.19 2.51 0.19
C LEU A 173 -11.94 1.67 -0.11
N ILE A 174 -10.75 2.30 -0.13
CA ILE A 174 -9.47 1.62 -0.30
C ILE A 174 -9.23 0.69 0.90
N ASP A 175 -9.35 1.19 2.12
CA ASP A 175 -9.13 0.45 3.36
C ASP A 175 -10.06 -0.77 3.46
N GLU A 176 -11.35 -0.61 3.13
CA GLU A 176 -12.32 -1.71 3.11
C GLU A 176 -12.01 -2.77 2.05
N ALA A 177 -11.47 -2.36 0.91
CA ALA A 177 -11.07 -3.31 -0.13
C ALA A 177 -9.80 -4.08 0.26
N ILE A 178 -8.82 -3.40 0.87
CA ILE A 178 -7.63 -4.03 1.43
C ILE A 178 -8.04 -5.01 2.52
N ASP A 179 -8.91 -4.61 3.45
CA ASP A 179 -9.37 -5.47 4.55
C ASP A 179 -10.05 -6.75 4.05
N ARG A 180 -10.96 -6.62 3.07
CA ARG A 180 -11.62 -7.78 2.44
C ARG A 180 -10.63 -8.70 1.74
N ARG A 181 -9.63 -8.15 1.05
CA ARG A 181 -8.60 -8.95 0.35
C ARG A 181 -7.63 -9.62 1.33
N ALA A 182 -7.39 -8.98 2.46
CA ALA A 182 -6.55 -9.48 3.53
C ALA A 182 -7.15 -10.66 4.29
N GLU A 183 -8.46 -10.93 4.14
CA GLU A 183 -9.10 -12.08 4.77
C GLU A 183 -8.30 -13.38 4.46
N PRO A 184 -7.88 -14.13 5.49
CA PRO A 184 -7.13 -15.36 5.30
C PRO A 184 -7.96 -16.46 4.65
N GLU A 185 -7.27 -17.41 4.01
CA GLU A 185 -7.92 -18.60 3.49
C GLU A 185 -8.33 -19.53 4.64
N LYS A 186 -9.47 -20.21 4.48
CA LYS A 186 -9.96 -21.17 5.49
C LYS A 186 -9.19 -22.48 5.37
N THR A 187 -8.14 -22.64 6.17
CA THR A 187 -7.35 -23.86 6.24
C THR A 187 -7.81 -24.78 7.37
N SER A 188 -7.53 -26.07 7.25
CA SER A 188 -7.57 -27.00 8.38
C SER A 188 -6.25 -26.92 9.17
N LEU A 189 -6.34 -27.14 10.48
CA LEU A 189 -5.15 -27.33 11.32
C LEU A 189 -4.37 -28.56 10.84
N LEU A 190 -3.05 -28.57 11.04
CA LEU A 190 -2.21 -29.72 10.69
C LEU A 190 -2.43 -30.90 11.62
N ILE A 191 -2.80 -30.63 12.87
CA ILE A 191 -3.08 -31.63 13.88
C ILE A 191 -4.38 -31.29 14.61
N GLU A 192 -5.00 -32.32 15.19
CA GLU A 192 -6.10 -32.14 16.13
C GLU A 192 -5.55 -31.69 17.50
N SER A 193 -5.93 -30.49 17.94
CA SER A 193 -5.65 -29.94 19.27
C SER A 193 -6.73 -28.97 19.72
N GLU A 194 -7.22 -29.14 20.95
CA GLU A 194 -8.23 -28.24 21.54
C GLU A 194 -7.68 -26.83 21.76
N ILE A 195 -6.39 -26.70 22.11
CA ILE A 195 -5.75 -25.41 22.31
C ILE A 195 -5.61 -24.65 20.98
N LEU A 196 -5.23 -25.33 19.90
CA LEU A 196 -5.16 -24.71 18.57
C LEU A 196 -6.54 -24.24 18.08
N GLU A 197 -7.60 -24.99 18.34
CA GLU A 197 -8.97 -24.56 18.01
C GLU A 197 -9.39 -23.32 18.81
N LYS A 198 -9.01 -23.24 20.10
CA LYS A 198 -9.25 -22.03 20.91
C LYS A 198 -8.41 -20.84 20.44
N LEU A 199 -7.17 -21.06 19.96
CA LEU A 199 -6.30 -20.02 19.41
C LEU A 199 -6.67 -19.58 17.99
N ARG A 200 -7.43 -20.40 17.26
CA ARG A 200 -7.78 -20.17 15.84
C ARG A 200 -8.26 -18.75 15.54
N PRO A 201 -9.15 -18.11 16.34
CA PRO A 201 -9.54 -16.72 16.08
C PRO A 201 -8.36 -15.75 16.07
N ARG A 202 -7.45 -15.84 17.05
CA ARG A 202 -6.25 -15.00 17.14
C ARG A 202 -5.24 -15.32 16.02
N MET A 203 -5.11 -16.59 15.63
CA MET A 203 -4.27 -16.98 14.48
C MET A 203 -4.80 -16.38 13.16
N ILE A 204 -6.12 -16.35 12.98
CA ILE A 204 -6.76 -15.68 11.83
C ILE A 204 -6.50 -14.18 11.85
N GLU A 205 -6.61 -13.54 13.02
CA GLU A 205 -6.27 -12.11 13.18
C GLU A 205 -4.81 -11.83 12.80
N ALA A 206 -3.87 -12.67 13.24
CA ALA A 206 -2.45 -12.54 12.92
C ALA A 206 -2.20 -12.71 11.41
N ALA A 207 -2.78 -13.75 10.81
CA ALA A 207 -2.70 -13.99 9.37
C ALA A 207 -3.29 -12.82 8.56
N LYS A 208 -4.43 -12.28 9.02
CA LYS A 208 -5.11 -11.14 8.39
C LYS A 208 -4.25 -9.87 8.49
N ALA A 209 -3.67 -9.57 9.65
CA ALA A 209 -2.80 -8.41 9.85
C ALA A 209 -1.58 -8.47 8.90
N ILE A 210 -0.95 -9.64 8.79
CA ILE A 210 0.18 -9.86 7.87
C ILE A 210 -0.27 -9.67 6.42
N ARG A 211 -1.34 -10.34 5.97
CA ARG A 211 -1.88 -10.17 4.60
C ARG A 211 -2.27 -8.72 4.31
N ARG A 212 -2.86 -8.03 5.28
CA ARG A 212 -3.24 -6.62 5.17
C ARG A 212 -2.01 -5.74 4.94
N ALA A 213 -0.92 -5.97 5.68
CA ALA A 213 0.34 -5.24 5.47
C ALA A 213 0.87 -5.42 4.04
N ILE A 214 0.84 -6.63 3.49
CA ILE A 214 1.23 -6.93 2.10
C ILE A 214 0.39 -6.11 1.12
N PHE A 215 -0.95 -6.18 1.21
CA PHE A 215 -1.85 -5.51 0.27
C PHE A 215 -1.89 -3.98 0.43
N ASP A 216 -1.57 -3.47 1.62
CA ASP A 216 -1.45 -2.04 1.91
C ASP A 216 -0.10 -1.45 1.45
N GLY A 217 0.82 -2.31 0.99
CA GLY A 217 2.16 -1.90 0.57
C GLY A 217 3.07 -1.50 1.73
N ARG A 218 2.82 -2.02 2.93
CA ARG A 218 3.71 -1.88 4.09
C ARG A 218 4.79 -2.96 4.05
N SER A 219 5.98 -2.62 4.51
CA SER A 219 7.00 -3.64 4.75
C SER A 219 6.64 -4.48 5.99
N ILE A 220 7.12 -5.72 6.02
CA ILE A 220 6.97 -6.64 7.15
C ILE A 220 8.36 -6.86 7.73
N LEU A 221 8.52 -6.50 9.00
CA LEU A 221 9.73 -6.72 9.76
C LEU A 221 9.49 -7.86 10.74
N VAL A 222 10.10 -9.00 10.46
CA VAL A 222 10.08 -10.17 11.34
C VAL A 222 11.29 -10.13 12.28
N ARG A 223 11.04 -10.20 13.58
CA ARG A 223 12.03 -10.51 14.61
C ARG A 223 11.72 -11.87 15.19
N HIS A 224 12.75 -12.66 15.43
CA HIS A 224 12.59 -13.97 16.06
C HIS A 224 13.75 -14.30 16.98
N HIS A 225 13.55 -15.11 18.01
CA HIS A 225 14.64 -15.60 18.83
C HIS A 225 15.64 -16.44 17.99
N ALA A 226 16.93 -16.37 18.35
CA ALA A 226 18.03 -16.92 17.57
C ALA A 226 18.33 -18.40 17.86
N ASP A 227 17.29 -19.22 17.95
CA ASP A 227 17.37 -20.66 18.19
C ASP A 227 16.58 -21.47 17.14
N ALA A 228 16.39 -22.76 17.39
CA ALA A 228 15.71 -23.64 16.43
C ALA A 228 14.22 -23.29 16.25
N ASP A 229 13.50 -22.94 17.32
CA ASP A 229 12.08 -22.65 17.27
C ASP A 229 11.81 -21.31 16.57
N GLY A 230 12.46 -20.25 17.03
CA GLY A 230 12.37 -18.92 16.44
C GLY A 230 12.80 -18.89 14.97
N ILE A 231 13.85 -19.63 14.58
CA ILE A 231 14.24 -19.75 13.16
C ILE A 231 13.15 -20.45 12.35
N CYS A 232 12.58 -21.54 12.84
CA CYS A 232 11.48 -22.23 12.15
C CYS A 232 10.27 -21.32 11.99
N ALA A 233 9.91 -20.57 13.03
CA ALA A 233 8.85 -19.58 13.00
C ALA A 233 9.08 -18.52 11.92
N GLY A 234 10.27 -17.89 11.94
CA GLY A 234 10.63 -16.85 10.98
C GLY A 234 10.65 -17.35 9.53
N VAL A 235 11.16 -18.56 9.31
CA VAL A 235 11.18 -19.18 7.97
C VAL A 235 9.76 -19.50 7.49
N ALA A 236 8.87 -19.99 8.35
CA ALA A 236 7.49 -20.29 7.98
C ALA A 236 6.76 -19.04 7.46
N ILE A 237 6.85 -17.93 8.19
CA ILE A 237 6.24 -16.65 7.79
C ILE A 237 6.90 -16.11 6.51
N GLU A 238 8.24 -16.17 6.40
CA GLU A 238 8.96 -15.77 5.18
C GLU A 238 8.46 -16.55 3.95
N LYS A 239 8.31 -17.88 4.06
CA LYS A 239 7.84 -18.71 2.95
C LYS A 239 6.42 -18.37 2.53
N ALA A 240 5.54 -18.00 3.46
CA ALA A 240 4.18 -17.61 3.14
C ALA A 240 4.06 -16.21 2.51
N VAL A 241 4.84 -15.25 3.02
CA VAL A 241 4.76 -13.83 2.62
C VAL A 241 5.42 -13.54 1.29
N ILE A 242 6.62 -14.08 1.04
CA ILE A 242 7.42 -13.74 -0.14
C ILE A 242 6.70 -14.01 -1.48
N PRO A 243 6.02 -15.15 -1.68
CA PRO A 243 5.27 -15.40 -2.92
C PRO A 243 4.19 -14.34 -3.19
N LEU A 244 3.46 -13.91 -2.16
CA LEU A 244 2.42 -12.89 -2.27
C LEU A 244 3.01 -11.52 -2.63
N LEU A 245 4.18 -11.17 -2.07
CA LEU A 245 4.90 -9.95 -2.44
C LEU A 245 5.37 -9.97 -3.91
N LYS A 246 5.80 -11.13 -4.43
CA LYS A 246 6.19 -11.30 -5.84
C LYS A 246 5.04 -11.15 -6.81
N GLU A 247 3.87 -11.65 -6.43
CA GLU A 247 2.66 -11.52 -7.24
C GLU A 247 2.23 -10.05 -7.38
N LEU A 248 2.34 -9.28 -6.30
CA LEU A 248 1.96 -7.87 -6.28
C LEU A 248 3.00 -6.95 -6.94
N ASN A 249 4.28 -7.25 -6.78
CA ASN A 249 5.37 -6.42 -7.28
C ASN A 249 6.19 -7.19 -8.32
N PRO A 250 5.92 -7.03 -9.62
CA PRO A 250 6.68 -7.70 -10.68
C PRO A 250 8.12 -7.19 -10.85
N ASN A 251 8.58 -6.27 -10.00
CA ASN A 251 9.94 -5.79 -10.01
C ASN A 251 10.82 -6.69 -9.14
N ILE A 252 11.89 -7.24 -9.74
CA ILE A 252 12.65 -8.41 -9.23
C ILE A 252 13.30 -8.19 -7.85
N GLU A 253 13.51 -6.94 -7.42
CA GLU A 253 14.14 -6.60 -6.13
C GLU A 253 13.16 -6.17 -5.03
N ALA A 254 11.86 -6.05 -5.33
CA ALA A 254 10.89 -5.50 -4.39
C ALA A 254 10.76 -6.35 -3.11
N GLU A 255 10.93 -7.67 -3.20
CA GLU A 255 10.78 -8.58 -2.04
C GLU A 255 11.70 -8.22 -0.87
N TRP A 256 12.96 -7.84 -1.15
CA TRP A 256 13.97 -7.53 -0.13
C TRP A 256 13.75 -6.18 0.56
N HIS A 257 12.98 -5.29 -0.07
CA HIS A 257 12.57 -4.03 0.53
C HIS A 257 11.33 -4.19 1.42
N TYR A 258 10.40 -5.06 1.03
CA TYR A 258 9.12 -5.25 1.72
C TYR A 258 9.12 -6.37 2.76
N PHE A 259 10.15 -7.20 2.83
CA PHE A 259 10.28 -8.21 3.89
C PHE A 259 11.69 -8.23 4.46
N LYS A 260 11.81 -8.05 5.77
CA LYS A 260 13.08 -8.12 6.51
C LYS A 260 12.93 -9.10 7.66
N ARG A 261 13.74 -10.15 7.70
CA ARG A 261 13.82 -11.07 8.85
C ARG A 261 15.13 -10.88 9.58
N LYS A 262 15.06 -10.67 10.89
CA LYS A 262 16.23 -10.42 11.74
C LYS A 262 16.15 -11.28 13.01
N PRO A 263 17.18 -12.08 13.33
CA PRO A 263 17.21 -12.77 14.61
C PRO A 263 17.46 -11.78 15.76
N SER A 264 16.93 -12.10 16.94
CA SER A 264 17.20 -11.45 18.22
C SER A 264 17.94 -12.43 19.11
N LYS A 265 19.02 -11.95 19.74
CA LYS A 265 19.88 -12.80 20.56
C LYS A 265 19.24 -13.09 21.92
N ALA A 266 18.58 -12.11 22.50
CA ALA A 266 17.81 -12.29 23.71
C ALA A 266 16.43 -12.91 23.39
N PRO A 267 15.81 -13.62 24.37
CA PRO A 267 14.46 -14.17 24.25
C PRO A 267 13.37 -13.10 24.47
N PHE A 268 13.67 -11.84 24.17
CA PHE A 268 12.75 -10.69 24.21
C PHE A 268 13.22 -9.62 23.22
N TYR A 269 12.35 -8.69 22.86
CA TYR A 269 12.65 -7.63 21.91
C TYR A 269 13.50 -6.55 22.57
N GLU A 270 14.82 -6.62 22.38
CA GLU A 270 15.75 -5.71 23.04
C GLU A 270 15.54 -4.24 22.62
N LEU A 271 15.82 -3.32 23.54
CA LEU A 271 15.76 -1.89 23.24
C LEU A 271 16.72 -1.49 22.10
N GLU A 272 17.88 -2.14 22.00
CA GLU A 272 18.81 -1.94 20.89
C GLU A 272 18.20 -2.37 19.55
N ASP A 273 17.50 -3.51 19.55
CA ASP A 273 16.88 -4.07 18.36
C ASP A 273 15.78 -3.16 17.82
N VAL A 274 14.84 -2.71 18.67
CA VAL A 274 13.78 -1.79 18.24
C VAL A 274 14.33 -0.43 17.81
N VAL A 275 15.37 0.08 18.47
CA VAL A 275 16.02 1.34 18.04
C VAL A 275 16.57 1.23 16.63
N LYS A 276 17.26 0.12 16.35
CA LYS A 276 17.83 -0.14 15.03
C LYS A 276 16.72 -0.30 13.98
N ASP A 277 15.66 -1.00 14.33
CA ASP A 277 14.52 -1.24 13.45
C ASP A 277 13.77 0.05 13.09
N LEU A 278 13.48 0.88 14.09
CA LEU A 278 12.88 2.20 13.89
C LEU A 278 13.77 3.12 13.07
N THR A 279 15.09 3.09 13.30
CA THR A 279 16.04 3.91 12.52
C THR A 279 15.94 3.58 11.03
N TYR A 280 15.97 2.31 10.66
CA TYR A 280 15.83 1.90 9.26
C TYR A 280 14.44 2.19 8.70
N ALA A 281 13.37 1.96 9.47
CA ALA A 281 12.00 2.23 9.02
C ALA A 281 11.77 3.72 8.73
N LEU A 282 12.29 4.61 9.58
CA LEU A 282 12.19 6.05 9.39
C LEU A 282 13.05 6.53 8.21
N GLU A 283 14.24 5.96 8.01
CA GLU A 283 15.08 6.25 6.85
C GLU A 283 14.40 5.81 5.53
N ASP A 284 13.78 4.63 5.51
CA ASP A 284 13.03 4.13 4.35
C ASP A 284 11.80 5.00 4.06
N MET A 285 11.09 5.45 5.10
CA MET A 285 9.97 6.39 4.98
C MET A 285 10.42 7.73 4.40
N GLU A 286 11.52 8.30 4.88
CA GLU A 286 12.03 9.60 4.41
C GLU A 286 12.57 9.51 2.98
N ARG A 287 13.34 8.46 2.64
CA ARG A 287 14.00 8.33 1.34
C ARG A 287 13.08 7.82 0.24
N PHE A 288 12.22 6.86 0.56
CA PHE A 288 11.45 6.12 -0.43
C PHE A 288 9.94 6.35 -0.29
N GLY A 289 9.50 7.09 0.72
CA GLY A 289 8.08 7.32 1.00
C GLY A 289 7.36 6.06 1.47
N GLN A 290 8.08 5.04 1.95
CA GLN A 290 7.47 3.81 2.44
C GLN A 290 6.62 4.07 3.67
N LYS A 291 5.50 3.36 3.78
CA LYS A 291 4.74 3.29 5.04
C LYS A 291 5.59 2.59 6.11
N LEU A 292 5.39 2.95 7.37
CA LEU A 292 6.02 2.23 8.48
C LEU A 292 5.64 0.74 8.48
N PRO A 293 6.54 -0.15 8.90
CA PRO A 293 6.34 -1.58 8.78
C PRO A 293 5.25 -2.11 9.72
N LEU A 294 4.73 -3.29 9.39
CA LEU A 294 4.20 -4.20 10.39
C LEU A 294 5.38 -4.90 11.08
N ILE A 295 5.44 -4.87 12.41
CA ILE A 295 6.40 -5.66 13.18
C ILE A 295 5.74 -7.00 13.54
N VAL A 296 6.46 -8.10 13.29
CA VAL A 296 6.04 -9.44 13.67
C VAL A 296 7.12 -10.04 14.56
N LEU A 297 6.80 -10.25 15.83
CA LEU A 297 7.66 -10.86 16.84
C LEU A 297 7.30 -12.34 16.96
N LEU A 298 8.30 -13.20 16.85
CA LEU A 298 8.14 -14.66 16.82
C LEU A 298 9.05 -15.27 17.88
N ASP A 299 8.52 -16.13 18.74
CA ASP A 299 9.30 -16.73 19.83
C ASP A 299 9.93 -15.68 20.79
N ASN A 300 9.31 -14.50 20.83
CA ASN A 300 9.57 -13.39 21.73
C ASN A 300 8.39 -12.41 21.65
N GLY A 301 8.39 -11.36 22.49
CA GLY A 301 7.40 -10.29 22.43
C GLY A 301 6.24 -10.43 23.41
N SER A 302 6.12 -11.54 24.13
CA SER A 302 4.98 -11.81 25.03
C SER A 302 5.21 -11.50 26.50
N THR A 303 6.41 -11.07 26.89
CA THR A 303 6.80 -10.94 28.30
C THR A 303 6.85 -9.48 28.76
N GLU A 304 6.95 -9.26 30.08
CA GLU A 304 7.08 -7.91 30.64
C GLU A 304 8.38 -7.21 30.16
N GLU A 305 9.42 -7.99 29.90
CA GLU A 305 10.70 -7.55 29.37
C GLU A 305 10.57 -6.85 27.99
N ASP A 306 9.55 -7.21 27.21
CA ASP A 306 9.28 -6.65 25.89
C ASP A 306 8.61 -5.26 25.95
N ILE A 307 7.93 -4.92 27.05
CA ILE A 307 7.03 -3.75 27.14
C ILE A 307 7.74 -2.45 26.75
N VAL A 308 8.98 -2.24 27.20
CA VAL A 308 9.72 -1.01 26.91
C VAL A 308 10.02 -0.86 25.42
N ALA A 309 10.34 -1.97 24.73
CA ALA A 309 10.59 -1.95 23.30
C ALA A 309 9.29 -1.76 22.50
N LEU A 310 8.23 -2.47 22.90
CA LEU A 310 6.90 -2.35 22.29
C LEU A 310 6.33 -0.94 22.40
N LEU A 311 6.41 -0.32 23.59
CA LEU A 311 6.02 1.07 23.82
C LEU A 311 6.72 2.01 22.82
N LYS A 312 8.01 1.78 22.57
CA LYS A 312 8.80 2.63 21.67
C LYS A 312 8.33 2.53 20.22
N ALA A 313 7.98 1.34 19.75
CA ALA A 313 7.36 1.17 18.44
C ALA A 313 5.96 1.80 18.38
N LYS A 314 5.16 1.64 19.43
CA LYS A 314 3.80 2.21 19.53
C LYS A 314 3.73 3.73 19.52
N ILE A 315 4.78 4.43 19.97
CA ILE A 315 4.89 5.89 19.84
C ILE A 315 4.80 6.35 18.37
N TYR A 316 5.23 5.50 17.43
CA TYR A 316 5.17 5.76 15.98
C TYR A 316 3.91 5.18 15.31
N ASP A 317 2.93 4.71 16.08
CA ASP A 317 1.70 4.07 15.57
C ASP A 317 1.99 2.82 14.71
N ILE A 318 3.05 2.09 15.08
CA ILE A 318 3.41 0.85 14.40
C ILE A 318 2.54 -0.30 14.89
N GLU A 319 2.00 -1.05 13.93
CA GLU A 319 1.26 -2.28 14.18
C GLU A 319 2.23 -3.42 14.53
N ILE A 320 1.89 -4.23 15.53
CA ILE A 320 2.71 -5.28 16.11
C ILE A 320 1.87 -6.55 16.28
N VAL A 321 2.36 -7.64 15.68
CA VAL A 321 1.84 -9.01 15.85
C VAL A 321 2.87 -9.80 16.65
N VAL A 322 2.41 -10.50 17.69
CA VAL A 322 3.24 -11.40 18.51
C VAL A 322 2.73 -12.82 18.35
N ILE A 323 3.63 -13.76 18.06
CA ILE A 323 3.38 -15.20 18.03
C ILE A 323 4.45 -15.86 18.90
N ASP A 324 4.06 -16.26 20.10
CA ASP A 324 5.00 -16.72 21.12
C ASP A 324 4.36 -17.83 21.96
N HIS A 325 5.18 -18.49 22.77
CA HIS A 325 4.79 -19.54 23.69
C HIS A 325 5.46 -19.42 25.06
N HIS A 326 6.25 -18.36 25.31
CA HIS A 326 6.77 -18.03 26.63
C HIS A 326 5.64 -17.64 27.60
N TYR A 327 5.84 -17.86 28.91
CA TYR A 327 4.87 -17.50 29.93
C TYR A 327 4.70 -15.97 30.01
N PRO A 328 3.51 -15.42 29.70
CA PRO A 328 3.32 -13.97 29.57
C PRO A 328 2.94 -13.26 30.87
N GLY A 329 2.96 -13.95 32.02
CA GLY A 329 2.44 -13.46 33.29
C GLY A 329 1.02 -13.93 33.60
N GLU A 330 0.37 -13.27 34.57
CA GLU A 330 -0.98 -13.62 34.99
C GLU A 330 -2.01 -13.31 33.90
N VAL A 331 -2.72 -14.35 33.44
CA VAL A 331 -3.77 -14.20 32.43
C VAL A 331 -5.10 -13.87 33.11
N VAL A 332 -5.65 -12.69 32.80
CA VAL A 332 -6.96 -12.24 33.29
C VAL A 332 -7.85 -12.00 32.08
N ASP A 333 -9.00 -12.69 32.02
CA ASP A 333 -9.96 -12.61 30.91
C ASP A 333 -9.33 -12.83 29.52
N GLY A 334 -8.38 -13.75 29.45
CA GLY A 334 -7.66 -14.08 28.21
C GLY A 334 -6.70 -12.99 27.75
N LYS A 335 -6.28 -12.10 28.65
CA LYS A 335 -5.32 -11.02 28.39
C LYS A 335 -4.21 -10.95 29.44
N VAL A 336 -3.13 -10.28 29.07
CA VAL A 336 -1.94 -10.02 29.89
C VAL A 336 -1.47 -8.57 29.75
N GLU A 337 -0.52 -8.13 30.57
CA GLU A 337 -0.05 -6.73 30.57
C GLU A 337 0.46 -6.27 29.20
N VAL A 338 1.20 -7.15 28.50
CA VAL A 338 1.78 -6.85 27.18
C VAL A 338 0.73 -6.60 26.10
N ASP A 339 -0.51 -7.09 26.27
CA ASP A 339 -1.61 -6.89 25.31
C ASP A 339 -2.00 -5.42 25.13
N ASN A 340 -1.59 -4.54 26.05
CA ASN A 340 -1.81 -3.10 25.91
C ASN A 340 -0.89 -2.45 24.86
N TYR A 341 0.15 -3.16 24.41
CA TYR A 341 1.21 -2.64 23.55
C TYR A 341 1.37 -3.41 22.24
N VAL A 342 0.48 -4.35 21.95
CA VAL A 342 0.46 -5.17 20.73
C VAL A 342 -0.96 -5.20 20.14
N ASP A 343 -1.09 -5.38 18.83
CA ASP A 343 -2.42 -5.40 18.17
C ASP A 343 -2.99 -6.81 18.07
N VAL A 344 -2.11 -7.79 17.87
CA VAL A 344 -2.47 -9.22 17.86
C VAL A 344 -1.45 -9.99 18.65
N HIS A 345 -1.92 -10.83 19.57
CA HIS A 345 -1.08 -11.67 20.41
C HIS A 345 -1.58 -13.11 20.35
N VAL A 346 -0.80 -14.00 19.76
CA VAL A 346 -1.05 -15.44 19.71
C VAL A 346 -0.11 -16.10 20.70
N ASN A 347 -0.68 -16.60 21.80
CA ASN A 347 0.08 -17.33 22.81
C ASN A 347 -0.83 -18.38 23.50
N PRO A 348 -0.41 -19.66 23.61
CA PRO A 348 -1.21 -20.74 24.20
C PRO A 348 -1.72 -20.45 25.61
N TYR A 349 -0.95 -19.74 26.44
CA TYR A 349 -1.34 -19.40 27.81
C TYR A 349 -2.65 -18.59 27.88
N LEU A 350 -2.94 -17.78 26.85
CA LEU A 350 -4.15 -16.94 26.80
C LEU A 350 -5.45 -17.74 26.71
N VAL A 351 -5.37 -19.03 26.38
CA VAL A 351 -6.52 -19.93 26.24
C VAL A 351 -6.42 -21.17 27.15
N GLY A 352 -5.52 -21.14 28.13
CA GLY A 352 -5.30 -22.23 29.09
C GLY A 352 -4.42 -23.37 28.57
N GLY A 353 -3.63 -23.12 27.52
CA GLY A 353 -2.52 -23.99 27.11
C GLY A 353 -1.24 -23.69 27.88
N ASP A 354 -0.12 -24.18 27.37
CA ASP A 354 1.21 -24.01 27.96
C ASP A 354 2.29 -23.84 26.87
N SER A 355 3.56 -23.78 27.30
CA SER A 355 4.69 -23.60 26.39
C SER A 355 5.00 -24.79 25.50
N GLN A 356 4.29 -25.92 25.59
CA GLN A 356 4.59 -27.10 24.77
C GLN A 356 4.14 -26.95 23.31
N LEU A 357 3.25 -25.99 23.03
CA LEU A 357 2.94 -25.55 21.68
C LEU A 357 3.87 -24.41 21.30
N THR A 358 4.99 -24.76 20.66
CA THR A 358 6.08 -23.81 20.38
C THR A 358 5.71 -22.75 19.34
N ALA A 359 6.43 -21.63 19.32
CA ALA A 359 6.17 -20.53 18.41
C ALA A 359 6.37 -20.93 16.94
N GLY A 360 7.31 -21.83 16.66
CA GLY A 360 7.52 -22.41 15.33
C GLY A 360 6.32 -23.22 14.84
N ALA A 361 5.69 -24.02 15.70
CA ALA A 361 4.48 -24.76 15.36
C ALA A 361 3.29 -23.82 15.10
N LEU A 362 3.07 -22.84 15.97
CA LEU A 362 2.02 -21.83 15.81
C LEU A 362 2.20 -21.01 14.52
N SER A 363 3.43 -20.60 14.24
CA SER A 363 3.77 -19.80 13.05
C SER A 363 3.52 -20.56 11.75
N VAL A 364 3.65 -21.89 11.74
CA VAL A 364 3.35 -22.72 10.56
C VAL A 364 1.84 -22.79 10.30
N GLU A 365 1.01 -22.94 11.34
CA GLU A 365 -0.46 -22.87 11.19
C GLU A 365 -0.88 -21.50 10.62
N ILE A 366 -0.30 -20.42 11.13
CA ILE A 366 -0.56 -19.05 10.65
C ILE A 366 -0.03 -18.86 9.22
N ALA A 367 1.15 -19.38 8.89
CA ALA A 367 1.73 -19.34 7.55
C ALA A 367 0.81 -20.00 6.50
N LYS A 368 0.16 -21.12 6.85
CA LYS A 368 -0.85 -21.75 6.00
C LYS A 368 -2.07 -20.86 5.79
N MET A 369 -2.55 -20.17 6.83
CA MET A 369 -3.66 -19.23 6.71
C MET A 369 -3.31 -18.03 5.82
N ILE A 370 -2.03 -17.58 5.87
CA ILE A 370 -1.52 -16.51 5.01
C ILE A 370 -1.46 -16.96 3.55
N ASN A 371 -0.88 -18.13 3.29
CA ASN A 371 -0.71 -18.69 1.96
C ASN A 371 -0.76 -20.23 1.99
N PRO A 372 -1.90 -20.86 1.64
CA PRO A 372 -2.02 -22.32 1.67
C PRO A 372 -1.10 -23.06 0.68
N GLU A 373 -0.66 -22.41 -0.40
CA GLU A 373 0.16 -23.03 -1.45
C GLU A 373 1.55 -23.45 -0.96
N ILE A 374 1.99 -22.95 0.19
CA ILE A 374 3.29 -23.30 0.76
C ILE A 374 3.26 -24.47 1.75
N GLU A 375 2.08 -25.04 2.03
CA GLU A 375 1.88 -26.07 3.06
C GLU A 375 2.92 -27.19 2.97
N GLU A 376 2.99 -27.88 1.82
CA GLU A 376 3.94 -28.98 1.59
C GLU A 376 5.41 -28.59 1.83
N ARG A 377 5.76 -27.31 1.63
CA ARG A 377 7.12 -26.81 1.76
C ARG A 377 7.51 -26.54 3.22
N ILE A 378 6.55 -26.52 4.14
CA ILE A 378 6.78 -26.15 5.55
C ILE A 378 6.30 -27.21 6.56
N LEU A 379 5.72 -28.34 6.12
CA LEU A 379 5.20 -29.41 7.00
C LEU A 379 6.23 -29.97 8.00
N HIS A 380 7.51 -29.92 7.66
CA HIS A 380 8.59 -30.42 8.51
C HIS A 380 9.02 -29.43 9.61
N LEU A 381 8.70 -28.14 9.47
CA LEU A 381 9.16 -27.10 10.39
C LEU A 381 8.62 -27.26 11.82
N PRO A 382 7.33 -27.56 12.05
CA PRO A 382 6.81 -27.77 13.40
C PRO A 382 7.55 -28.88 14.16
N GLY A 383 7.88 -29.99 13.49
CA GLY A 383 8.63 -31.08 14.09
C GLY A 383 10.06 -30.67 14.50
N ILE A 384 10.73 -29.84 13.71
CA ILE A 384 12.06 -29.31 14.05
C ILE A 384 11.96 -28.36 15.25
N ALA A 385 10.97 -27.47 15.23
CA ALA A 385 10.67 -26.51 16.28
C ALA A 385 10.45 -27.20 17.64
N VAL A 386 9.50 -28.14 17.73
CA VAL A 386 9.19 -28.84 18.98
C VAL A 386 10.35 -29.69 19.51
N ILE A 387 11.18 -30.25 18.62
CA ILE A 387 12.42 -30.96 19.03
C ILE A 387 13.45 -29.98 19.56
N GLY A 388 13.65 -28.87 18.85
CA GLY A 388 14.61 -27.83 19.20
C GLY A 388 14.35 -27.21 20.56
N ASP A 389 13.07 -27.10 20.91
CA ASP A 389 12.60 -26.50 22.15
C ASP A 389 12.27 -27.53 23.25
N HIS A 390 12.58 -28.80 22.99
CA HIS A 390 12.37 -29.91 23.92
C HIS A 390 10.92 -30.08 24.42
N ALA A 391 9.94 -29.73 23.58
CA ALA A 391 8.54 -29.93 23.89
C ALA A 391 8.17 -31.42 23.92
N ASN A 392 7.36 -31.81 24.90
CA ASN A 392 6.98 -33.17 25.23
C ASN A 392 5.48 -33.28 25.54
N SER A 393 4.66 -32.86 24.59
CA SER A 393 3.19 -32.96 24.60
C SER A 393 2.69 -33.92 23.51
N GLN A 394 1.40 -34.26 23.56
CA GLN A 394 0.76 -35.05 22.50
C GLN A 394 0.79 -34.30 21.16
N GLU A 395 0.64 -32.98 21.19
CA GLU A 395 0.80 -32.13 20.01
C GLU A 395 2.21 -32.18 19.43
N ALA A 396 3.24 -32.10 20.28
CA ALA A 396 4.63 -32.20 19.86
C ALA A 396 4.91 -33.54 19.16
N GLU A 397 4.44 -34.65 19.73
CA GLU A 397 4.57 -35.98 19.11
C GLU A 397 3.92 -36.03 17.72
N LYS A 398 2.71 -35.47 17.57
CA LYS A 398 2.02 -35.43 16.27
C LYS A 398 2.80 -34.59 15.24
N TYR A 399 3.36 -33.45 15.63
CA TYR A 399 4.19 -32.64 14.75
C TYR A 399 5.50 -33.32 14.36
N ILE A 400 6.11 -34.09 15.27
CA ILE A 400 7.30 -34.90 14.97
C ILE A 400 6.97 -36.00 13.96
N GLU A 401 5.84 -36.69 14.10
CA GLU A 401 5.40 -37.70 13.12
C GLU A 401 5.08 -37.07 11.76
N LEU A 402 4.43 -35.90 11.75
CA LEU A 402 4.16 -35.15 10.51
C LEU A 402 5.46 -34.77 9.78
N ALA A 403 6.52 -34.39 10.50
CA ALA A 403 7.79 -34.04 9.88
C ALA A 403 8.55 -35.22 9.25
N LYS A 404 8.11 -36.46 9.49
CA LYS A 404 8.70 -37.68 8.91
C LYS A 404 8.08 -38.07 7.56
N THR A 405 6.93 -37.51 7.20
CA THR A 405 6.26 -37.73 5.91
C THR A 405 6.87 -36.83 4.85
#